data_AF-A0A4Q6EHL5-F1
#
_entry.id   AF-A0A4Q6EHL5-F1
#
_cell.length_a   1.000
_cell.length_b   1.000
_cell.length_c   1.000
_cell.angle_alpha   90.00
_cell.angle_beta   90.00
_cell.angle_gamma   90.00
#
_symmetry.space_group_name_H-M   'P 1'
#
loop_
_entity.id
_entity.type
_entity.pdbx_description
1 polymer ?
#
loop_
_entity_poly.entity_id
_entity_poly.type
_entity_poly.pdbx_seq_one_letter_code
_entity_poly.pdbx_strand_id
1 'polypeptide(L)'
;MIPTIKEKQWLQEYLYKALRYRETYNEIYDHILTALEHEPAANFFETTVSNVIEKEFGGSNNMIYMEVKSKRLVNMEIKTQYRRKFADWFKLPLVAYTLTIAAFNFYFWGSKSPVLGIMGLIFFIAPLILMLLRRVIARFKYDSHKASIRDGAFDWLVYRYSLIRMFLLWPVVNMIFYVFKTVLKTAFHISDSELLSNLAFRSIETGIFMLFIISNLAIIQMYIHEFKTQKAIA
;
A
#
# COMPACT_ATOMS: atom_id res chain seq x y z
N MET A 1 -7.14 -21.99 -33.92
CA MET A 1 -5.73 -22.27 -34.30
C MET A 1 -4.92 -22.54 -33.04
N ILE A 2 -4.12 -23.61 -32.98
CA ILE A 2 -3.26 -23.89 -31.82
C ILE A 2 -1.87 -23.28 -32.06
N PRO A 3 -1.40 -22.32 -31.25
CA PRO A 3 -0.11 -21.67 -31.45
C PRO A 3 1.07 -22.63 -31.19
N THR A 4 2.07 -22.59 -32.06
CA THR A 4 3.37 -23.26 -31.88
C THR A 4 4.18 -22.62 -30.75
N ILE A 5 5.22 -23.31 -30.27
CA ILE A 5 6.09 -22.79 -29.21
C ILE A 5 6.74 -21.46 -29.62
N LYS A 6 7.17 -21.34 -30.88
CA LYS A 6 7.80 -20.11 -31.41
C LYS A 6 6.81 -18.95 -31.45
N GLU A 7 5.58 -19.20 -31.87
CA GLU A 7 4.51 -18.20 -31.91
C GLU A 7 4.12 -17.73 -30.51
N LYS A 8 4.05 -18.65 -29.54
CA LYS A 8 3.86 -18.29 -28.12
C LYS A 8 5.00 -17.42 -27.61
N GLN A 9 6.25 -17.77 -27.89
CA GLN A 9 7.42 -16.97 -27.50
C GLN A 9 7.39 -15.57 -28.11
N TRP A 10 7.08 -15.46 -29.41
CA TRP A 10 6.93 -14.17 -30.07
C TRP A 10 5.84 -13.31 -29.41
N LEU A 11 4.68 -13.90 -29.11
CA LEU A 11 3.57 -13.19 -28.46
C LEU A 11 3.96 -12.73 -27.05
N GLN A 12 4.64 -13.59 -26.29
CA GLN A 12 5.17 -13.25 -24.98
C GLN A 12 6.12 -12.05 -25.07
N GLU A 13 7.08 -12.06 -25.99
CA GLU A 13 8.01 -10.94 -26.19
C GLU A 13 7.32 -9.65 -26.62
N TYR A 14 6.35 -9.74 -27.53
CA TYR A 14 5.55 -8.61 -28.01
C TYR A 14 4.80 -7.95 -26.84
N LEU A 15 4.01 -8.72 -26.10
CA LEU A 15 3.26 -8.21 -24.95
C LEU A 15 4.18 -7.79 -23.81
N TYR A 16 5.33 -8.43 -23.64
CA TYR A 16 6.31 -8.06 -22.63
C TYR A 16 6.85 -6.64 -22.87
N LYS A 17 7.05 -6.24 -24.13
CA LYS A 17 7.47 -4.88 -24.50
C LYS A 17 6.33 -3.87 -24.37
N ALA A 18 5.11 -4.27 -24.68
CA ALA A 18 3.94 -3.38 -24.69
C ALA A 18 3.38 -3.08 -23.29
N LEU A 19 3.36 -4.09 -22.40
CA LEU A 19 2.68 -4.01 -21.09
C LEU A 19 3.69 -3.93 -19.96
N ARG A 20 3.42 -3.11 -18.95
CA ARG A 20 4.34 -2.92 -17.82
C ARG A 20 4.08 -3.91 -16.70
N TYR A 21 2.82 -4.18 -16.37
CA TYR A 21 2.48 -4.97 -15.19
C TYR A 21 2.13 -6.42 -15.52
N ARG A 22 2.51 -7.31 -14.60
CA ARG A 22 2.31 -8.75 -14.75
C ARG A 22 0.83 -9.14 -14.86
N GLU A 23 -0.05 -8.52 -14.08
CA GLU A 23 -1.48 -8.87 -14.07
C GLU A 23 -2.11 -8.64 -15.44
N THR A 24 -1.96 -7.43 -15.99
CA THR A 24 -2.50 -7.09 -17.31
C THR A 24 -1.83 -7.92 -18.41
N TYR A 25 -0.52 -8.17 -18.31
CA TYR A 25 0.19 -9.02 -19.24
C TYR A 25 -0.38 -10.45 -19.26
N ASN A 26 -0.56 -11.07 -18.10
CA ASN A 26 -1.08 -12.43 -17.99
C ASN A 26 -2.53 -12.51 -18.53
N GLU A 27 -3.37 -11.53 -18.17
CA GLU A 27 -4.77 -11.48 -18.61
C GLU A 27 -4.88 -11.33 -20.13
N ILE A 28 -4.16 -10.37 -20.72
CA ILE A 28 -4.19 -10.16 -22.17
C ILE A 28 -3.56 -11.34 -22.92
N TYR A 29 -2.47 -11.91 -22.40
CA TYR A 29 -1.84 -13.07 -23.01
C TYR A 29 -2.78 -14.29 -23.03
N ASP A 30 -3.40 -14.61 -21.91
CA ASP A 30 -4.32 -15.75 -21.78
C ASP A 30 -5.57 -15.55 -22.65
N HIS A 31 -6.10 -14.33 -22.70
CA HIS A 31 -7.24 -13.99 -23.54
C HIS A 31 -6.91 -14.12 -25.04
N ILE A 32 -5.75 -13.61 -25.49
CA ILE A 32 -5.33 -13.76 -26.89
C ILE A 32 -5.15 -15.24 -27.24
N LEU A 33 -4.53 -16.04 -26.37
CA LEU A 33 -4.40 -17.48 -26.61
C LEU A 33 -5.77 -18.16 -26.75
N THR A 34 -6.70 -17.84 -25.86
CA THR A 34 -8.07 -18.37 -25.89
C THR A 34 -8.80 -17.93 -27.17
N ALA A 35 -8.67 -16.67 -27.58
CA ALA A 35 -9.27 -16.16 -28.82
C ALA A 35 -8.69 -16.86 -30.05
N LEU A 36 -7.37 -17.04 -30.10
CA LEU A 36 -6.68 -17.74 -31.19
C LEU A 36 -7.14 -19.19 -31.35
N GLU A 37 -7.51 -19.87 -30.27
CA GLU A 37 -8.04 -21.25 -30.35
C GLU A 37 -9.32 -21.33 -31.19
N HIS A 38 -10.14 -20.29 -31.17
CA HIS A 38 -11.41 -20.19 -31.89
C HIS A 38 -11.29 -19.66 -33.33
N GLU A 39 -10.14 -19.08 -33.70
CA GLU A 39 -9.90 -18.58 -35.06
C GLU A 39 -9.53 -19.71 -36.04
N PRO A 40 -9.98 -19.66 -37.30
CA PRO A 40 -9.68 -20.67 -38.31
C PRO A 40 -8.18 -20.69 -38.64
N ALA A 41 -7.62 -21.89 -38.83
CA ALA A 41 -6.18 -22.12 -39.04
C ALA A 41 -5.60 -21.60 -40.37
N ALA A 42 -6.42 -20.96 -41.22
CA ALA A 42 -6.02 -20.51 -42.54
C ALA A 42 -5.27 -19.15 -42.55
N ASN A 43 -5.27 -18.43 -41.43
CA ASN A 43 -4.67 -17.10 -41.33
C ASN A 43 -3.23 -17.14 -40.78
N PHE A 44 -2.40 -16.20 -41.23
CA PHE A 44 -1.08 -15.98 -40.61
C PHE A 44 -1.24 -15.59 -39.14
N PHE A 45 -0.41 -16.19 -38.27
CA PHE A 45 -0.49 -15.99 -36.82
C PHE A 45 -0.43 -14.52 -36.41
N GLU A 46 0.55 -13.78 -36.92
CA GLU A 46 0.77 -12.36 -36.58
C GLU A 46 -0.43 -11.48 -36.97
N THR A 47 -0.99 -11.71 -38.17
CA THR A 47 -2.20 -11.02 -38.63
C THR A 47 -3.39 -11.34 -37.75
N THR A 48 -3.54 -12.61 -37.35
CA THR A 48 -4.62 -13.05 -36.47
C THR A 48 -4.50 -12.41 -35.09
N VAL A 49 -3.30 -12.39 -34.51
CA VAL A 49 -3.04 -11.68 -33.24
C VAL A 49 -3.35 -10.19 -33.36
N SER A 50 -2.89 -9.54 -34.43
CA SER A 50 -3.18 -8.12 -34.67
C SER A 50 -4.68 -7.85 -34.76
N ASN A 51 -5.42 -8.72 -35.45
CA ASN A 51 -6.87 -8.62 -35.58
C ASN A 51 -7.58 -8.84 -34.24
N VAL A 52 -7.14 -9.81 -33.43
CA VAL A 52 -7.66 -10.04 -32.07
C VAL A 52 -7.39 -8.81 -31.20
N ILE A 53 -6.18 -8.26 -31.23
CA ILE A 53 -5.83 -7.04 -30.49
C ILE A 53 -6.70 -5.85 -30.90
N GLU A 54 -6.90 -5.66 -32.20
CA GLU A 54 -7.72 -4.55 -32.69
C GLU A 54 -9.20 -4.74 -32.33
N LYS A 55 -9.74 -5.95 -32.52
CA LYS A 55 -11.16 -6.24 -32.33
C LYS A 55 -11.58 -6.34 -30.87
N GLU A 56 -10.79 -7.02 -30.04
CA GLU A 56 -11.16 -7.30 -28.65
C GLU A 56 -10.61 -6.24 -27.69
N PHE A 57 -9.43 -5.70 -28.00
CA PHE A 57 -8.77 -4.72 -27.15
C PHE A 57 -8.77 -3.31 -27.71
N GLY A 58 -9.29 -3.04 -28.92
CA GLY A 58 -9.30 -1.69 -29.50
C GLY A 58 -7.91 -1.16 -29.84
N GLY A 59 -6.97 -2.06 -30.13
CA GLY A 59 -5.60 -1.73 -30.50
C GLY A 59 -4.65 -1.54 -29.31
N SER A 60 -3.37 -1.35 -29.62
CA SER A 60 -2.29 -1.27 -28.62
C SER A 60 -2.44 -0.11 -27.63
N ASN A 61 -2.96 1.03 -28.10
CA ASN A 61 -3.23 2.19 -27.24
C ASN A 61 -4.27 1.88 -26.16
N ASN A 62 -5.30 1.11 -26.52
CA ASN A 62 -6.36 0.78 -25.57
C ASN A 62 -5.92 -0.33 -24.59
N MET A 63 -4.98 -1.20 -24.95
CA MET A 63 -4.30 -2.08 -23.98
C MET A 63 -3.59 -1.28 -22.86
N ILE A 64 -2.88 -0.21 -23.23
CA ILE A 64 -2.22 0.68 -22.25
C ILE A 64 -3.28 1.40 -21.40
N TYR A 65 -4.38 1.85 -22.00
CA TYR A 65 -5.49 2.45 -21.27
C TYR A 65 -6.10 1.47 -20.25
N MET A 66 -6.34 0.21 -20.65
CA MET A 66 -6.81 -0.85 -19.76
C MET A 66 -5.84 -1.07 -18.60
N GLU A 67 -4.53 -1.08 -18.85
CA GLU A 67 -3.52 -1.19 -17.81
C GLU A 67 -3.61 -0.06 -16.79
N VAL A 68 -3.71 1.19 -17.25
CA VAL A 68 -3.86 2.38 -16.39
C VAL A 68 -5.16 2.30 -15.58
N LYS A 69 -6.26 1.86 -16.21
CA LYS A 69 -7.56 1.68 -15.56
C LYS A 69 -7.48 0.60 -14.48
N SER A 70 -6.92 -0.58 -14.78
CA SER A 70 -6.71 -1.66 -13.82
C SER A 70 -5.85 -1.21 -12.65
N LYS A 71 -4.77 -0.46 -12.90
CA LYS A 71 -3.95 0.15 -11.83
C LYS A 71 -4.76 1.10 -10.96
N ARG A 72 -5.61 1.93 -11.54
CA ARG A 72 -6.46 2.85 -10.79
C ARG A 72 -7.45 2.09 -9.90
N LEU A 73 -8.08 1.05 -10.43
CA LEU A 73 -9.03 0.21 -9.69
C LEU A 73 -8.37 -0.51 -8.51
N VAL A 74 -7.23 -1.17 -8.74
CA VAL A 74 -6.46 -1.84 -7.68
C VAL A 74 -6.04 -0.85 -6.60
N ASN A 75 -5.58 0.34 -6.97
CA ASN A 75 -5.24 1.40 -6.02
C ASN A 75 -6.45 1.86 -5.20
N MET A 76 -7.62 2.00 -5.83
CA MET A 76 -8.86 2.38 -5.13
C MET A 76 -9.31 1.30 -4.16
N GLU A 77 -9.24 0.04 -4.57
CA GLU A 77 -9.57 -1.12 -3.75
C GLU A 77 -8.67 -1.16 -2.51
N ILE A 78 -7.34 -1.12 -2.70
CA ILE A 78 -6.36 -1.14 -1.61
C ILE A 78 -6.55 0.04 -0.65
N LYS A 79 -6.82 1.25 -1.15
CA LYS A 79 -7.13 2.41 -0.30
C LYS A 79 -8.41 2.21 0.50
N THR A 80 -9.43 1.64 -0.12
CA THR A 80 -10.72 1.38 0.54
C THR A 80 -10.56 0.33 1.63
N GLN A 81 -9.82 -0.74 1.35
CA GLN A 81 -9.48 -1.75 2.35
C GLN A 81 -8.68 -1.15 3.51
N TYR A 82 -7.66 -0.32 3.23
CA TYR A 82 -6.90 0.38 4.26
C TYR A 82 -7.81 1.24 5.16
N ARG A 83 -8.65 2.09 4.56
CA ARG A 83 -9.56 2.97 5.32
C ARG A 83 -10.51 2.17 6.18
N ARG A 84 -11.05 1.06 5.67
CA ARG A 84 -11.91 0.17 6.42
C ARG A 84 -11.17 -0.44 7.61
N LYS A 85 -9.99 -1.03 7.40
CA LYS A 85 -9.17 -1.63 8.46
C LYS A 85 -8.75 -0.60 9.51
N PHE A 86 -8.41 0.61 9.09
CA PHE A 86 -8.11 1.73 9.99
C PHE A 86 -9.33 2.12 10.83
N ALA A 87 -10.49 2.32 10.19
CA ALA A 87 -11.73 2.71 10.86
C ALA A 87 -12.24 1.62 11.83
N ASP A 88 -11.97 0.35 11.55
CA ASP A 88 -12.38 -0.76 12.41
C ASP A 88 -11.74 -0.67 13.81
N TRP A 89 -10.57 -0.03 13.98
CA TRP A 89 -9.96 0.22 15.30
C TRP A 89 -10.75 1.18 16.20
N PHE A 90 -11.71 1.91 15.64
CA PHE A 90 -12.58 2.84 16.37
C PHE A 90 -13.98 2.26 16.60
N LYS A 91 -14.20 0.97 16.28
CA LYS A 91 -15.45 0.26 16.49
C LYS A 91 -15.29 -0.79 17.60
N LEU A 92 -16.39 -1.19 18.24
CA LEU A 92 -16.38 -2.30 19.19
C LEU A 92 -16.08 -3.63 18.46
N PRO A 93 -15.28 -4.54 19.07
CA PRO A 93 -14.61 -4.43 20.37
C PRO A 93 -13.25 -3.71 20.31
N LEU A 94 -12.73 -3.39 19.12
CA LEU A 94 -11.38 -2.85 18.93
C LEU A 94 -11.12 -1.51 19.60
N VAL A 95 -12.15 -0.68 19.76
CA VAL A 95 -12.05 0.61 20.46
C VAL A 95 -11.55 0.45 21.91
N ALA A 96 -11.85 -0.67 22.57
CA ALA A 96 -11.33 -0.94 23.91
C ALA A 96 -9.80 -1.08 23.89
N TYR A 97 -9.23 -1.79 22.91
CA TYR A 97 -7.79 -1.88 22.74
C TYR A 97 -7.17 -0.53 22.35
N THR A 98 -7.85 0.24 21.52
CA THR A 98 -7.44 1.61 21.15
C THR A 98 -7.33 2.51 22.37
N LEU A 99 -8.33 2.49 23.27
CA LEU A 99 -8.31 3.25 24.53
C LEU A 99 -7.20 2.77 25.46
N THR A 100 -6.96 1.46 25.57
CA THR A 100 -5.86 0.90 26.36
C THR A 100 -4.50 1.34 25.82
N ILE A 101 -4.29 1.31 24.50
CA ILE A 101 -3.07 1.81 23.85
C ILE A 101 -2.90 3.32 24.11
N ALA A 102 -3.98 4.10 24.03
CA ALA A 102 -3.94 5.53 24.33
C ALA A 102 -3.55 5.81 25.78
N ALA A 103 -4.16 5.11 26.75
CA ALA A 103 -3.84 5.24 28.16
C ALA A 103 -2.38 4.85 28.45
N PHE A 104 -1.91 3.75 27.85
CA PHE A 104 -0.53 3.30 27.94
C PHE A 104 0.43 4.37 27.40
N ASN A 105 0.20 4.84 26.17
CA ASN A 105 1.03 5.87 25.54
C ASN A 105 1.06 7.16 26.36
N PHE A 106 -0.09 7.59 26.88
CA PHE A 106 -0.19 8.79 27.72
C PHE A 106 0.66 8.66 29.00
N TYR A 107 0.58 7.52 29.68
CA TYR A 107 1.34 7.26 30.90
C TYR A 107 2.85 7.25 30.63
N PHE A 108 3.29 6.52 29.60
CA PHE A 108 4.71 6.37 29.29
C PHE A 108 5.35 7.63 28.68
N TRP A 109 4.56 8.52 28.08
CA TRP A 109 5.08 9.82 27.66
C TRP A 109 5.47 10.69 28.84
N GLY A 110 4.68 10.65 29.92
CA GLY A 110 4.99 11.38 31.16
C GLY A 110 6.27 10.92 31.84
N SER A 111 6.62 9.63 31.71
CA SER A 111 7.79 9.03 32.35
C SER A 111 9.08 9.09 31.51
N LYS A 112 9.03 9.64 30.29
CA LYS A 112 10.16 9.66 29.33
C LYS A 112 10.80 8.28 29.10
N SER A 113 9.98 7.23 29.20
CA SER A 113 10.48 5.87 29.05
C SER A 113 10.95 5.57 27.62
N PRO A 114 12.08 4.88 27.42
CA PRO A 114 12.54 4.48 26.09
C PRO A 114 11.59 3.49 25.39
N VAL A 115 10.67 2.87 26.13
CA VAL A 115 9.71 1.88 25.63
C VAL A 115 8.89 2.42 24.45
N LEU A 116 8.44 3.67 24.50
CA LEU A 116 7.67 4.28 23.40
C LEU A 116 8.52 4.45 22.14
N GLY A 117 9.79 4.80 22.30
CA GLY A 117 10.74 4.88 21.18
C GLY A 117 10.95 3.53 20.51
N ILE A 118 11.15 2.47 21.31
CA ILE A 118 11.31 1.10 20.80
C ILE A 118 10.03 0.63 20.10
N MET A 119 8.85 0.84 20.70
CA MET A 119 7.57 0.50 20.08
C MET A 119 7.37 1.27 18.76
N GLY A 120 7.65 2.57 18.75
CA GLY A 120 7.58 3.40 17.55
C GLY A 120 8.48 2.86 16.44
N LEU A 121 9.71 2.46 16.78
CA LEU A 121 10.66 1.85 15.85
C LEU A 121 10.14 0.51 15.30
N ILE A 122 9.60 -0.36 16.14
CA ILE A 122 9.04 -1.65 15.70
C ILE A 122 7.88 -1.42 14.72
N PHE A 123 6.94 -0.55 15.06
CA PHE A 123 5.80 -0.25 14.19
C PHE A 123 6.18 0.47 12.90
N PHE A 124 7.29 1.22 12.92
CA PHE A 124 7.87 1.84 11.74
C PHE A 124 8.52 0.82 10.80
N ILE A 125 9.32 -0.10 11.35
CA ILE A 125 10.10 -1.08 10.57
C ILE A 125 9.21 -2.22 10.07
N ALA A 126 8.21 -2.66 10.84
CA ALA A 126 7.42 -3.84 10.51
C ALA A 126 6.77 -3.78 9.11
N PRO A 127 6.08 -2.71 8.68
CA PRO A 127 5.55 -2.61 7.32
C PRO A 127 6.62 -2.64 6.23
N LEU A 128 7.82 -2.11 6.49
CA LEU A 128 8.94 -2.15 5.55
C LEU A 128 9.43 -3.58 5.36
N ILE A 129 9.58 -4.34 6.45
CA ILE A 129 9.95 -5.76 6.39
C ILE A 129 8.89 -6.54 5.61
N LEU A 130 7.60 -6.34 5.89
CA LEU A 130 6.52 -7.03 5.16
C LEU A 130 6.48 -6.67 3.68
N MET A 131 6.75 -5.41 3.32
CA MET A 131 6.90 -4.95 1.95
C MET A 131 8.03 -5.69 1.23
N LEU A 132 9.20 -5.80 1.86
CA LEU A 132 10.35 -6.52 1.30
C LEU A 132 10.07 -8.02 1.16
N LEU A 133 9.52 -8.64 2.20
CA LEU A 133 9.12 -10.06 2.18
C LEU A 133 8.14 -10.35 1.04
N ARG A 134 7.16 -9.46 0.82
CA ARG A 134 6.20 -9.60 -0.27
C ARG A 134 6.88 -9.57 -1.64
N ARG A 135 7.83 -8.68 -1.87
CA ARG A 135 8.59 -8.64 -3.13
C ARG A 135 9.41 -9.91 -3.35
N VAL A 136 10.02 -10.44 -2.28
CA VAL A 136 10.79 -11.69 -2.34
C VAL A 136 9.87 -12.87 -2.69
N ILE A 137 8.76 -13.03 -1.98
CA ILE A 137 7.77 -14.10 -2.23
C ILE A 137 7.21 -13.98 -3.66
N ALA A 138 6.87 -12.76 -4.11
CA ALA A 138 6.35 -12.54 -5.45
C ALA A 138 7.35 -12.87 -6.55
N ARG A 139 8.66 -12.69 -6.31
CA ARG A 139 9.71 -13.11 -7.27
C ARG A 139 9.81 -14.62 -7.37
N PHE A 140 9.79 -15.33 -6.24
CA PHE A 140 9.85 -16.79 -6.24
C PHE A 140 8.61 -17.45 -6.85
N LYS A 141 7.43 -16.84 -6.69
CA LYS A 141 6.17 -17.46 -7.14
C LYS A 141 5.91 -17.35 -8.65
N TYR A 142 6.27 -16.23 -9.28
CA TYR A 142 5.71 -15.88 -10.58
C TYR A 142 6.67 -15.98 -11.77
N ASP A 143 7.90 -16.47 -11.57
CA ASP A 143 8.96 -16.65 -12.58
C ASP A 143 9.11 -15.50 -13.61
N SER A 144 8.66 -14.31 -13.22
CA SER A 144 8.52 -13.15 -14.08
C SER A 144 9.07 -11.96 -13.37
N HIS A 145 9.98 -11.25 -14.05
CA HIS A 145 10.57 -10.02 -13.55
C HIS A 145 9.64 -8.80 -13.67
N LYS A 146 8.41 -8.97 -14.20
CA LYS A 146 7.45 -7.87 -14.31
C LYS A 146 6.93 -7.44 -12.93
N ALA A 147 6.79 -6.12 -12.77
CA ALA A 147 6.23 -5.53 -11.57
C ALA A 147 4.74 -5.88 -11.44
N SER A 148 4.27 -6.11 -10.21
CA SER A 148 2.84 -6.21 -9.91
C SER A 148 2.23 -4.83 -9.74
N ILE A 149 1.01 -4.63 -10.25
CA ILE A 149 0.21 -3.43 -9.95
C ILE A 149 0.03 -3.26 -8.43
N ARG A 150 -0.23 -4.38 -7.74
CA ARG A 150 -0.47 -4.39 -6.29
C ARG A 150 0.80 -4.01 -5.52
N ASP A 151 1.99 -4.31 -6.02
CA ASP A 151 3.24 -3.90 -5.34
C ASP A 151 3.35 -2.37 -5.28
N GLY A 152 3.11 -1.69 -6.40
CA GLY A 152 3.12 -0.22 -6.43
C GLY A 152 2.05 0.41 -5.52
N ALA A 153 0.90 -0.23 -5.38
CA ALA A 153 -0.18 0.24 -4.50
C ALA A 153 0.17 0.13 -3.00
N PHE A 154 0.77 -0.99 -2.59
CA PHE A 154 1.22 -1.21 -1.23
C PHE A 154 2.47 -0.38 -0.89
N ASP A 155 3.41 -0.26 -1.82
CA ASP A 155 4.54 0.66 -1.70
C ASP A 155 4.02 2.08 -1.42
N TRP A 156 3.06 2.55 -2.23
CA TRP A 156 2.44 3.85 -2.02
C TRP A 156 1.79 3.98 -0.64
N LEU A 157 1.16 2.93 -0.11
CA LEU A 157 0.63 2.93 1.26
C LEU A 157 1.74 3.09 2.31
N VAL A 158 2.79 2.27 2.23
CA VAL A 158 3.90 2.29 3.19
C VAL A 158 4.62 3.64 3.12
N TYR A 159 5.07 4.08 1.94
CA TYR A 159 5.79 5.35 1.79
C TYR A 159 4.95 6.56 2.23
N ARG A 160 3.66 6.61 1.85
CA ARG A 160 2.81 7.79 2.12
C ARG A 160 2.27 7.84 3.54
N TYR A 161 1.99 6.70 4.17
CA TYR A 161 1.36 6.68 5.50
C TYR A 161 2.34 6.38 6.64
N SER A 162 3.42 5.60 6.44
CA SER A 162 4.38 5.29 7.52
C SER A 162 5.62 6.21 7.50
N LEU A 163 6.29 6.33 6.35
CA LEU A 163 7.61 6.99 6.28
C LEU A 163 7.54 8.52 6.28
N ILE A 164 6.72 9.09 5.39
CA ILE A 164 6.62 10.56 5.20
C ILE A 164 5.99 11.23 6.43
N ARG A 165 5.04 10.58 7.10
CA ARG A 165 4.35 11.16 8.26
C ARG A 165 5.21 11.18 9.52
N MET A 166 6.02 10.15 9.77
CA MET A 166 6.77 10.08 11.02
C MET A 166 7.98 11.05 11.01
N PHE A 167 8.71 11.10 9.90
CA PHE A 167 9.92 11.94 9.80
C PHE A 167 9.65 13.41 9.54
N LEU A 168 8.62 13.77 8.75
CA LEU A 168 8.32 15.18 8.48
C LEU A 168 7.44 15.79 9.56
N LEU A 169 6.47 15.06 10.11
CA LEU A 169 5.56 15.67 11.08
C LEU A 169 6.17 15.72 12.47
N TRP A 170 7.01 14.78 12.90
CA TRP A 170 7.50 14.81 14.29
C TRP A 170 8.33 16.07 14.64
N PRO A 171 9.33 16.49 13.83
CA PRO A 171 10.07 17.72 14.10
C PRO A 171 9.21 18.97 13.92
N VAL A 172 8.33 18.98 12.91
CA VAL A 172 7.43 20.10 12.62
C VAL A 172 6.39 20.30 13.71
N VAL A 173 5.82 19.21 14.23
CA VAL A 173 4.91 19.20 15.38
C VAL A 173 5.63 19.75 16.61
N ASN A 174 6.81 19.24 16.93
CA ASN A 174 7.61 19.76 18.06
C ASN A 174 7.95 21.24 17.90
N MET A 175 8.28 21.70 16.69
CA MET A 175 8.57 23.10 16.40
C MET A 175 7.35 24.00 16.55
N ILE A 176 6.21 23.64 15.95
CA ILE A 176 4.95 24.40 16.06
C ILE A 176 4.55 24.53 17.52
N PHE A 177 4.67 23.46 18.30
CA PHE A 177 4.35 23.47 19.72
C PHE A 177 5.34 24.28 20.55
N TYR A 178 6.63 24.22 20.25
CA TYR A 178 7.62 25.08 20.91
C TYR A 178 7.32 26.57 20.69
N VAL A 179 6.98 26.94 19.45
CA VAL A 179 6.57 28.31 19.11
C VAL A 179 5.28 28.68 19.85
N PHE A 180 4.27 27.81 19.85
CA PHE A 180 3.00 28.05 20.55
C PHE A 180 3.20 28.23 22.06
N LYS A 181 4.02 27.39 22.70
CA LYS A 181 4.38 27.51 24.13
C LYS A 181 5.09 28.83 24.42
N THR A 182 5.99 29.25 23.52
CA THR A 182 6.71 30.52 23.64
C THR A 182 5.74 31.71 23.54
N VAL A 183 4.85 31.71 22.54
CA VAL A 183 3.83 32.76 22.37
C VAL A 183 2.91 32.83 23.57
N LEU A 184 2.41 31.69 24.08
CA LEU A 184 1.54 31.69 25.26
C LEU A 184 2.24 32.27 26.50
N LYS A 185 3.50 31.90 26.73
CA LYS A 185 4.30 32.39 27.86
C LYS A 185 4.56 33.89 27.76
N THR A 186 4.90 34.39 26.57
CA THR A 186 5.25 35.79 26.34
C THR A 186 4.02 36.70 26.28
N ALA A 187 2.93 36.28 25.63
CA ALA A 187 1.76 37.13 25.41
C ALA A 187 0.79 37.18 26.59
N PHE A 188 0.67 36.09 27.36
CA PHE A 188 -0.36 35.98 28.39
C PHE A 188 0.19 35.88 29.83
N HIS A 189 1.52 35.90 30.03
CA HIS A 189 2.17 35.83 31.35
C HIS A 189 1.67 34.69 32.27
N ILE A 190 1.13 33.60 31.70
CA ILE A 190 0.52 32.54 32.50
C ILE A 190 1.64 31.64 33.07
N SER A 191 2.11 31.90 34.30
CA SER A 191 3.15 31.09 34.96
C SER A 191 2.67 29.69 35.34
N ASP A 192 1.38 29.53 35.65
CA ASP A 192 0.78 28.26 36.09
C ASP A 192 0.15 27.45 34.93
N SER A 193 0.24 27.98 33.69
CA SER A 193 -0.20 27.27 32.48
C SER A 193 0.65 26.06 32.15
N GLU A 194 1.77 25.84 32.85
CA GLU A 194 2.65 24.71 32.57
C GLU A 194 1.92 23.37 32.73
N LEU A 195 1.05 23.20 33.73
CA LEU A 195 0.35 21.92 33.89
C LEU A 195 -0.65 21.67 32.76
N LEU A 196 -1.52 22.64 32.46
CA LEU A 196 -2.55 22.52 31.42
C LEU A 196 -1.94 22.42 30.02
N SER A 197 -0.90 23.21 29.73
CA SER A 197 -0.18 23.15 28.46
C SER A 197 0.57 21.82 28.30
N ASN A 198 1.20 21.30 29.36
CA ASN A 198 1.86 19.99 29.33
C ASN A 198 0.85 18.85 29.19
N LEU A 199 -0.31 18.93 29.84
CA LEU A 199 -1.37 17.92 29.73
C LEU A 199 -1.96 17.88 28.32
N ALA A 200 -2.32 19.04 27.77
CA ALA A 200 -2.82 19.17 26.41
C ALA A 200 -1.78 18.66 25.39
N PHE A 201 -0.51 19.02 25.58
CA PHE A 201 0.59 18.58 24.74
C PHE A 201 0.75 17.05 24.74
N ARG A 202 0.85 16.45 25.93
CA ARG A 202 0.92 14.99 26.08
C ARG A 202 -0.27 14.28 25.45
N SER A 203 -1.46 14.87 25.55
CA SER A 203 -2.67 14.32 24.94
C SER A 203 -2.59 14.33 23.40
N ILE A 204 -2.08 15.41 22.81
CA ILE A 204 -1.90 15.53 21.35
C ILE A 204 -0.82 14.55 20.86
N GLU A 205 0.33 14.47 21.53
CA GLU A 205 1.40 13.53 21.20
C GLU A 205 0.91 12.08 21.28
N THR A 206 0.16 11.76 22.33
CA THR A 206 -0.50 10.46 22.50
C THR A 206 -1.45 10.17 21.34
N GLY A 207 -2.28 11.14 20.96
CA GLY A 207 -3.21 11.03 19.85
C GLY A 207 -2.50 10.74 18.53
N ILE A 208 -1.46 11.51 18.20
CA ILE A 208 -0.66 11.34 16.98
C ILE A 208 0.03 9.97 16.97
N PHE A 209 0.66 9.59 18.08
CA PHE A 209 1.37 8.32 18.19
C PHE A 209 0.42 7.11 18.12
N MET A 210 -0.75 7.21 18.73
CA MET A 210 -1.81 6.22 18.61
C MET A 210 -2.28 6.07 17.15
N LEU A 211 -2.57 7.18 16.46
CA LEU A 211 -2.96 7.15 15.04
C LEU A 211 -1.85 6.53 14.17
N PHE A 212 -0.59 6.78 14.50
CA PHE A 212 0.55 6.13 13.86
C PHE A 212 0.55 4.62 14.08
N ILE A 213 0.42 4.15 15.33
CA ILE A 213 0.36 2.71 15.63
C ILE A 213 -0.81 2.04 14.89
N ILE A 214 -2.01 2.61 14.98
CA ILE A 214 -3.22 2.09 14.33
C ILE A 214 -3.04 2.04 12.81
N SER A 215 -2.46 3.08 12.21
CA SER A 215 -2.16 3.11 10.78
C SER A 215 -1.22 1.97 10.37
N ASN A 216 -0.14 1.74 11.10
CA ASN A 216 0.80 0.66 10.80
C ASN A 216 0.17 -0.72 11.04
N LEU A 217 -0.63 -0.89 12.09
CA LEU A 217 -1.39 -2.12 12.34
C LEU A 217 -2.35 -2.43 11.20
N ALA A 218 -3.07 -1.42 10.67
CA ALA A 218 -3.94 -1.59 9.51
C ALA A 218 -3.15 -2.05 8.27
N ILE A 219 -1.97 -1.48 8.02
CA ILE A 219 -1.09 -1.90 6.92
C ILE A 219 -0.61 -3.34 7.13
N ILE A 220 -0.17 -3.71 8.33
CA ILE A 220 0.25 -5.07 8.68
C ILE A 220 -0.88 -6.07 8.43
N GLN A 221 -2.10 -5.76 8.87
CA GLN A 221 -3.28 -6.60 8.63
C GLN A 221 -3.56 -6.80 7.13
N MET A 222 -3.35 -5.77 6.31
CA MET A 222 -3.48 -5.89 4.85
C MET A 222 -2.42 -6.82 4.25
N TYR A 223 -1.17 -6.72 4.68
CA TYR A 223 -0.12 -7.65 4.24
C TYR A 223 -0.43 -9.10 4.65
N ILE A 224 -0.89 -9.32 5.89
CA ILE A 224 -1.29 -10.65 6.36
C ILE A 224 -2.42 -11.21 5.48
N HIS A 225 -3.43 -10.40 5.16
CA HIS A 225 -4.51 -10.82 4.28
C HIS A 225 -4.01 -11.17 2.88
N GLU A 226 -3.14 -10.32 2.30
CA GLU A 226 -2.52 -10.55 1.00
C GLU A 226 -1.74 -11.87 0.95
N PHE A 227 -0.92 -12.16 1.98
CA PHE A 227 -0.17 -13.41 2.04
C PHE A 227 -1.07 -14.65 2.12
N LYS A 228 -2.20 -14.55 2.84
CA LYS A 228 -3.20 -15.63 2.88
C LYS A 228 -3.82 -15.86 1.50
N THR A 229 -4.18 -14.79 0.79
CA THR A 229 -4.74 -14.89 -0.57
C THR A 229 -3.73 -15.48 -1.55
N GLN A 230 -2.45 -15.09 -1.46
CA GLN A 230 -1.41 -15.66 -2.31
C GLN A 230 -1.15 -17.15 -2.04
N LYS A 231 -1.27 -17.61 -0.79
CA LYS A 231 -1.14 -19.03 -0.43
C LYS A 231 -2.31 -19.86 -0.95
N ALA A 232 -3.52 -19.32 -1.03
CA ALA A 232 -4.70 -20.05 -1.52
C ALA A 232 -4.69 -20.29 -3.04
N ILE A 233 -3.90 -19.51 -3.79
CA ILE A 233 -3.77 -19.61 -5.26
C ILE A 233 -2.55 -20.49 -5.63
N ALA A 234 -1.77 -20.96 -4.67
CA ALA A 234 -0.63 -21.86 -4.89
C ALA A 234 -1.05 -23.29 -4.54
#